data_AF-A0A1Y1M215-F1
#
_entry.id   AF-A0A1Y1M215-F1
#
_cell.length_a   1.000
_cell.length_b   1.000
_cell.length_c   1.000
_cell.angle_alpha   90.00
_cell.angle_beta   90.00
_cell.angle_gamma   90.00
#
_symmetry.space_group_name_H-M   'P 1'
#
loop_
_entity.id
_entity.type
_entity.pdbx_description
1 polymer ?
#
loop_
_entity_poly.entity_id
_entity_poly.type
_entity_poly.pdbx_seq_one_letter_code
_entity_poly.pdbx_strand_id
1 'polypeptide(L)'
;MQNHLLVTLRFGAPIAADSWTGYFNASDYGSECPQVDILFGKPYKGRENCLFLNVYTPQLRKDDDTSTYAVMIFIHGGGFFFGSVTFNYRLGQLFHIIICDSTDRDL
;
A
#
# COMPACT_ATOMS: atom_id res chain seq x y z
N MET A 1 14.23 20.09 -0.71
CA MET A 1 15.23 19.33 0.07
C MET A 1 14.98 17.81 0.09
N GLN A 2 13.85 17.29 -0.43
CA GLN A 2 13.58 15.83 -0.50
C GLN A 2 14.57 15.00 -1.35
N ASN A 3 15.15 15.55 -2.42
CA ASN A 3 15.93 14.74 -3.37
C ASN A 3 17.30 14.28 -2.85
N HIS A 4 17.84 14.92 -1.82
CA HIS A 4 19.16 14.56 -1.27
C HIS A 4 19.11 13.40 -0.26
N LEU A 5 17.97 13.18 0.42
CA LEU A 5 17.80 12.10 1.41
C LEU A 5 17.66 10.72 0.76
N LEU A 6 17.04 10.63 -0.42
CA LEU A 6 16.83 9.35 -1.11
C LEU A 6 18.15 8.67 -1.54
N VAL A 7 19.18 9.46 -1.86
CA VAL A 7 20.49 8.91 -2.27
C VAL A 7 21.22 8.26 -1.09
N THR A 8 21.10 8.81 0.12
CA THR A 8 21.78 8.31 1.31
C THR A 8 21.15 7.04 1.89
N LEU A 9 19.84 6.85 1.68
CA LEU A 9 19.10 5.69 2.20
C LEU A 9 19.00 4.53 1.20
N ARG A 10 19.46 4.71 -0.04
CA ARG A 10 19.45 3.65 -1.04
C ARG A 10 20.29 2.47 -0.54
N PHE A 11 19.69 1.28 -0.59
CA PHE A 11 20.27 0.02 -0.08
C PHE A 11 20.49 -0.04 1.44
N GLY A 12 19.98 0.94 2.19
CA GLY A 12 19.85 0.87 3.64
C GLY A 12 18.55 0.19 4.06
N ALA A 13 18.45 -0.14 5.35
CA ALA A 13 17.18 -0.52 5.95
C ALA A 13 16.18 0.66 5.88
N PRO A 14 14.87 0.41 5.73
CA PRO A 14 13.89 1.47 5.80
C PRO A 14 13.96 2.15 7.18
N ILE A 15 13.82 3.46 7.18
CA ILE A 15 13.66 4.25 8.40
C ILE A 15 12.19 4.59 8.60
N ALA A 16 11.81 4.95 9.84
CA ALA A 16 10.46 5.43 10.11
C ALA A 16 10.13 6.64 9.22
N ALA A 17 8.91 6.68 8.71
CA ALA A 17 8.43 7.82 7.95
C ALA A 17 8.40 9.07 8.84
N ASP A 18 8.69 10.23 8.25
CA ASP A 18 8.57 11.50 8.94
C ASP A 18 7.13 11.72 9.39
N SER A 19 6.97 12.33 10.57
CA SER A 19 5.66 12.82 10.98
C SER A 19 5.24 13.99 10.08
N TRP A 20 3.93 14.14 9.90
CA TRP A 20 3.35 15.27 9.19
C TRP A 20 2.47 16.09 10.13
N THR A 21 2.35 17.38 9.83
CA THR A 21 1.40 18.27 10.52
C THR A 21 0.14 18.44 9.67
N GLY A 22 -1.03 18.43 10.29
CA GLY A 22 -2.31 18.56 9.59
C GLY A 22 -2.76 17.26 8.94
N TYR A 23 -3.43 17.36 7.80
CA TYR A 23 -4.00 16.21 7.10
C TYR A 23 -3.08 15.72 5.98
N PHE A 24 -2.90 14.40 5.90
CA PHE A 24 -2.28 13.75 4.76
C PHE A 24 -3.38 13.33 3.78
N ASN A 25 -3.28 13.75 2.52
CA ASN A 25 -4.23 13.33 1.48
C ASN A 25 -3.91 11.89 1.06
N ALA A 26 -4.75 10.96 1.49
CA ALA A 26 -4.65 9.52 1.19
C ALA A 26 -5.72 9.05 0.18
N SER A 27 -6.28 9.96 -0.63
CA SER A 27 -7.30 9.61 -1.62
C SER A 27 -6.73 9.01 -2.92
N ASP A 28 -5.43 9.17 -3.16
CA ASP A 28 -4.72 8.66 -4.33
C ASP A 28 -3.68 7.61 -3.94
N TYR A 29 -3.39 6.73 -4.89
CA TYR A 29 -2.32 5.74 -4.73
C TYR A 29 -0.94 6.38 -4.76
N GLY A 30 -0.05 5.91 -3.89
CA GLY A 30 1.38 6.16 -3.99
C GLY A 30 2.01 5.51 -5.24
N SER A 31 3.22 5.93 -5.61
CA SER A 31 3.91 5.34 -6.76
C SER A 31 4.41 3.92 -6.50
N GLU A 32 4.34 3.07 -7.53
CA GLU A 32 4.99 1.75 -7.54
C GLU A 32 6.51 1.86 -7.44
N CYS A 33 7.14 0.81 -6.92
CA CYS A 33 8.61 0.72 -6.90
C CYS A 33 9.21 0.55 -8.29
N PRO A 34 10.47 0.98 -8.50
CA PRO A 34 11.17 0.84 -9.76
C PRO A 34 11.18 -0.61 -10.24
N GLN A 35 10.62 -0.87 -11.41
CA GLN A 35 10.50 -2.21 -11.97
C GLN A 35 10.35 -2.19 -13.50
N VAL A 36 10.54 -3.35 -14.13
CA VAL A 36 10.25 -3.52 -15.56
C VAL A 36 8.74 -3.59 -15.76
N ASP A 37 8.23 -2.89 -16.78
CA ASP A 37 6.83 -2.99 -17.15
C ASP A 37 6.62 -4.23 -18.03
N ILE A 38 6.41 -5.37 -17.37
CA ILE A 38 6.19 -6.65 -18.04
C ILE A 38 4.84 -6.72 -18.78
N LEU A 39 3.91 -5.81 -18.51
CA LEU A 39 2.55 -5.85 -19.06
C LEU A 39 2.42 -5.03 -20.34
N PHE A 40 3.12 -3.89 -20.42
CA PHE A 40 3.11 -3.03 -21.62
C PHE A 40 4.45 -2.98 -22.36
N GLY A 41 5.42 -3.80 -21.96
CA GLY A 41 6.71 -3.93 -22.64
C GLY A 41 7.57 -2.66 -22.55
N LYS A 42 7.32 -1.78 -21.58
CA LYS A 42 8.17 -0.61 -21.35
C LYS A 42 9.40 -1.03 -20.53
N PRO A 43 10.56 -0.42 -20.79
CA PRO A 43 11.78 -0.80 -20.10
C PRO A 43 11.73 -0.51 -18.59
N TYR A 44 10.88 0.43 -18.16
CA TYR A 44 10.87 0.93 -16.80
C TYR A 44 9.54 1.59 -16.42
N LYS A 45 9.11 1.39 -15.16
CA LYS A 45 8.04 2.14 -14.48
C LYS A 45 8.35 2.29 -12.99
N GLY A 46 7.64 3.20 -12.32
CA GLY A 46 7.75 3.43 -10.87
C GLY A 46 8.69 4.59 -10.48
N ARG A 47 8.86 4.79 -9.17
CA ARG A 47 9.75 5.81 -8.56
C ARG A 47 10.41 5.25 -7.30
N GLU A 48 11.57 5.76 -6.90
CA GLU A 48 12.29 5.28 -5.70
C GLU A 48 11.56 5.58 -4.39
N ASN A 49 10.81 6.67 -4.32
CA ASN A 49 9.88 6.92 -3.23
C ASN A 49 8.63 6.07 -3.48
N CYS A 50 8.62 4.82 -3.01
CA CYS A 50 7.55 3.86 -3.29
C CYS A 50 7.08 3.04 -2.08
N LEU A 51 7.56 3.35 -0.88
CA LEU A 51 7.18 2.65 0.35
C LEU A 51 5.82 3.16 0.85
N PHE A 52 4.76 2.75 0.15
CA PHE A 52 3.38 3.08 0.47
C PHE A 52 2.56 1.81 0.72
N LEU A 53 1.51 1.94 1.53
CA LEU A 53 0.49 0.91 1.74
C LEU A 53 -0.89 1.53 1.57
N ASN A 54 -1.87 0.69 1.28
CA ASN A 54 -3.27 1.07 1.21
C ASN A 54 -4.04 0.40 2.35
N VAL A 55 -4.91 1.14 3.03
CA VAL A 55 -5.78 0.62 4.09
C VAL A 55 -7.23 0.73 3.63
N TYR A 56 -7.96 -0.36 3.77
CA TYR A 56 -9.39 -0.42 3.48
C TYR A 56 -10.12 -0.93 4.70
N THR A 57 -11.26 -0.34 5.02
CA THR A 57 -12.13 -0.79 6.11
C THR A 57 -13.59 -0.62 5.68
N PRO A 58 -14.50 -1.56 6.02
CA PRO A 58 -15.91 -1.44 5.66
C PRO A 58 -16.56 -0.20 6.30
N GLN A 59 -16.15 0.16 7.51
CA GLN A 59 -16.63 1.36 8.21
C GLN A 59 -15.48 1.99 9.01
N LEU A 60 -15.50 3.32 9.11
CA LEU A 60 -14.66 4.05 10.05
C LEU A 60 -15.33 3.99 11.42
N ARG A 61 -14.53 3.73 12.46
CA ARG A 61 -15.02 3.74 13.84
C ARG A 61 -15.66 5.09 14.15
N LYS A 62 -16.86 5.06 14.72
CA LYS A 62 -17.49 6.22 15.37
C LYS A 62 -17.02 6.28 16.82
N ASP A 63 -17.11 7.44 17.45
CA ASP A 63 -16.54 7.69 18.79
C ASP A 63 -17.03 6.69 19.87
N ASP A 64 -18.25 6.17 19.73
CA ASP A 64 -18.86 5.21 20.67
C ASP A 64 -18.66 3.73 20.27
N ASP A 65 -17.99 3.45 19.14
CA ASP A 65 -17.82 2.09 18.62
C ASP A 65 -16.49 1.47 19.07
N THR A 66 -16.59 0.48 19.94
CA THR A 66 -15.45 -0.32 20.43
C THR A 66 -15.21 -1.59 19.62
N SER A 67 -15.98 -1.84 18.56
CA SER A 67 -15.79 -3.01 17.71
C SER A 67 -14.43 -2.94 17.01
N THR A 68 -13.81 -4.10 16.87
CA THR A 68 -12.54 -4.29 16.18
C THR A 68 -12.76 -5.30 15.08
N TYR A 69 -12.23 -5.01 13.90
CA TYR A 69 -12.24 -5.97 12.81
C TYR A 69 -10.93 -6.75 12.73
N ALA A 70 -10.97 -7.95 12.15
CA ALA A 70 -9.75 -8.71 11.89
C ALA A 70 -8.90 -8.02 10.81
N VAL A 71 -7.59 -7.90 11.05
CA VAL A 71 -6.68 -7.27 10.09
C VAL A 71 -6.09 -8.34 9.16
N MET A 72 -6.36 -8.20 7.86
CA MET A 72 -5.70 -8.99 6.82
C MET A 72 -4.58 -8.17 6.19
N ILE A 73 -3.38 -8.77 6.09
CA ILE A 73 -2.22 -8.16 5.42
C ILE A 73 -1.97 -8.91 4.12
N PHE A 74 -2.06 -8.20 2.99
CA PHE A 74 -1.74 -8.75 1.68
C PHE A 74 -0.35 -8.30 1.24
N ILE A 75 0.49 -9.25 0.86
CA ILE A 75 1.81 -9.01 0.26
C ILE A 75 1.73 -9.45 -1.19
N HIS A 76 1.89 -8.50 -2.11
CA HIS A 76 1.81 -8.82 -3.54
C HIS A 76 2.94 -9.76 -3.97
N GLY A 77 2.67 -10.60 -4.98
CA GLY A 77 3.67 -11.46 -5.60
C GLY A 77 4.58 -10.70 -6.58
N GLY A 78 5.13 -11.41 -7.56
CA GLY A 78 5.96 -10.82 -8.63
C GLY A 78 7.47 -11.02 -8.47
N GLY A 79 7.87 -12.06 -7.73
CA GLY A 79 9.25 -12.56 -7.72
C GLY A 79 10.29 -11.56 -7.22
N PHE A 80 9.89 -10.54 -6.47
CA PHE A 80 10.74 -9.44 -5.99
C PHE A 80 11.30 -8.49 -7.06
N PHE A 81 10.84 -8.60 -8.32
CA PHE A 81 11.31 -7.72 -9.41
C PHE A 81 10.18 -6.98 -10.16
N PHE A 82 8.92 -7.33 -9.89
CA PHE A 82 7.74 -6.58 -10.34
C PHE A 82 6.56 -6.78 -9.38
N GLY A 83 5.49 -6.03 -9.59
CA GLY A 83 4.28 -6.05 -8.76
C GLY A 83 4.06 -4.73 -8.02
N SER A 84 2.81 -4.51 -7.64
CA SER A 84 2.38 -3.37 -6.84
C SER A 84 1.04 -3.66 -6.17
N VAL A 85 0.67 -2.84 -5.19
CA VAL A 85 -0.67 -2.81 -4.60
C VAL A 85 -1.62 -1.88 -5.36
N THR A 86 -1.20 -1.36 -6.52
CA THR A 86 -1.93 -0.41 -7.35
C THR A 86 -2.37 -1.08 -8.64
N PHE A 87 -3.30 -2.03 -8.55
CA PHE A 87 -3.85 -2.69 -9.74
C PHE A 87 -4.89 -1.78 -10.44
N ASN A 88 -4.40 -0.84 -11.27
CA ASN A 88 -5.23 -0.03 -12.18
C ASN A 88 -5.65 -0.80 -13.44
N TYR A 89 -5.84 -2.12 -13.36
CA TYR A 89 -6.53 -2.85 -14.41
C TYR A 89 -8.02 -2.74 -14.11
N ARG A 90 -8.78 -2.09 -14.99
CA ARG A 90 -10.27 -2.13 -15.03
C ARG A 90 -10.81 -3.55 -15.31
N LEU A 91 -10.08 -4.60 -14.94
CA LEU A 91 -10.45 -6.00 -15.01
C LEU A 91 -10.50 -6.51 -13.57
N GLY A 92 -11.66 -6.34 -12.95
CA GLY A 92 -12.00 -7.01 -11.71
C GLY A 92 -11.23 -6.52 -10.49
N GLN A 93 -11.72 -5.44 -9.88
CA GLN A 93 -12.43 -5.49 -8.60
C GLN A 93 -12.52 -6.87 -7.88
N LEU A 94 -11.43 -7.63 -7.72
CA LEU A 94 -11.44 -9.01 -7.20
C LEU A 94 -10.34 -9.33 -6.18
N PHE A 95 -9.56 -8.34 -5.75
CA PHE A 95 -8.80 -8.43 -4.49
C PHE A 95 -8.98 -7.15 -3.71
N HIS A 96 -10.25 -6.77 -3.47
CA HIS A 96 -10.51 -5.97 -2.28
C HIS A 96 -10.10 -6.83 -1.10
N ILE A 97 -9.14 -6.34 -0.31
CA ILE A 97 -8.86 -6.92 1.00
C ILE A 97 -10.17 -6.79 1.78
N ILE A 98 -10.93 -7.89 1.87
CA ILE A 98 -12.09 -7.99 2.73
C ILE A 98 -11.52 -8.19 4.12
N ILE A 99 -11.65 -7.15 4.95
CA ILE A 99 -11.56 -7.29 6.39
C ILE A 99 -12.70 -8.24 6.80
N CYS A 100 -12.36 -9.46 7.20
CA CYS A 100 -13.34 -10.37 7.79
C CYS A 100 -13.76 -9.79 9.15
N ASP A 101 -15.06 -9.61 9.34
CA ASP A 101 -15.62 -9.35 10.66
C ASP A 101 -15.29 -10.55 11.56
N SER A 102 -14.71 -10.29 12.74
CA SER A 102 -14.38 -11.34 13.71
C SER A 102 -15.56 -11.68 14.62
N THR A 103 -16.80 -11.50 14.14
CA THR A 103 -18.00 -11.86 14.89
C THR A 103 -18.31 -13.35 14.86
N ASP A 104 -17.56 -14.17 14.10
CA ASP A 104 -17.68 -15.63 14.20
C ASP A 104 -16.93 -16.15 15.43
N ARG A 105 -17.64 -16.15 16.55
CA ARG A 105 -17.22 -16.69 17.84
C ARG A 105 -17.72 -18.13 18.04
N ASP A 106 -17.95 -18.88 16.96
CA ASP A 106 -18.38 -20.28 17.00
C ASP A 106 -17.51 -21.17 16.09
N LEU A 107 -16.36 -21.61 16.63
CA LEU A 107 -15.70 -22.89 16.34
C LEU A 107 -15.29 -23.54 17.66
#